data_AF-A0A1H9UC35-F1
#
_entry.id   AF-A0A1H9UC35-F1
#
_cell.length_a   1.000
_cell.length_b   1.000
_cell.length_c   1.000
_cell.angle_alpha   90.00
_cell.angle_beta   90.00
_cell.angle_gamma   90.00
#
_symmetry.space_group_name_H-M   'P 1'
#
loop_
_entity.id
_entity.type
_entity.pdbx_description
1 polymer ?
#
loop_
_entity_poly.entity_id
_entity_poly.type
_entity_poly.pdbx_seq_one_letter_code
_entity_poly.pdbx_strand_id
1 'polypeptide(L)'
;MALVTHYGVLNWTKSNKVYYESLGYKYTNLGDCFEVAAQHLSVDQPRYPKHYTTKWIGKKQYNDHYKERGYIFTKPNEKFLVSPCDLLPNSKVEILCICDSCNIVFECGYYLHYQRRTSNKSDTCDNCTQNKEVNFINYLNKLKKAYLEGMFVIKDNTVSVKTESGYVVMHSNRKNQIYLPLFNKSRISKGILLFIPNPENNIVSEENLAIYWYENKLPNVKLNGFWTISQCKACLLLVKSKGESLSTLNLRKKYNNLYTAITKQMPYYDFLLYCGEDPIESYFDEFETIEDRRLLGIYVEHNIRNLITKHSNYFDFQQKDQNNRLDIINKIDKSVTEFKLSIDMRLNKEKRKYVEYNLSIVFLLGEEYFFDITKEGFKVMSIFQWIDLNKKYLKNTDLLIDKIRRFKNLLLDPVTASKESQNYYTNLCKKIFELSRKGESHESIAEKLGPSRRQIGRILNGQTLKPYIDKDLSLDYKIMKREEKDIRSERNRLIVELSNSGRKTVEIQMHISKIYGSISINRIEQIIHKSNIKKVTKKGEIVATDMDGNVLGVFSTSTEAAKELDLPNYRNICTVLRNERPHYKKIKFSYA
;
A
#
# COMPACT_ATOMS: atom_id res chain seq x y z
N MET A 1 -6.90 -13.96 -27.63
CA MET A 1 -6.87 -15.39 -27.22
C MET A 1 -5.51 -15.59 -26.58
N ALA A 2 -5.32 -16.40 -25.56
CA ALA A 2 -6.24 -17.10 -24.67
C ALA A 2 -5.38 -18.02 -23.80
N LEU A 3 -5.92 -18.37 -22.64
CA LEU A 3 -5.57 -19.57 -21.90
C LEU A 3 -5.18 -20.74 -22.82
N VAL A 4 -4.02 -21.34 -22.60
CA VAL A 4 -3.59 -22.53 -23.34
C VAL A 4 -4.41 -23.73 -22.86
N THR A 5 -5.42 -24.11 -23.65
CA THR A 5 -6.30 -25.27 -23.37
C THR A 5 -5.82 -26.54 -24.06
N HIS A 6 -4.99 -26.42 -25.09
CA HIS A 6 -4.41 -27.53 -25.84
C HIS A 6 -2.93 -27.27 -26.11
N TYR A 7 -2.14 -28.33 -26.16
CA TYR A 7 -0.70 -28.30 -26.42
C TYR A 7 -0.28 -29.47 -27.32
N GLY A 8 0.91 -29.39 -27.91
CA GLY A 8 1.58 -30.48 -28.62
C GLY A 8 2.92 -30.75 -27.97
N VAL A 9 3.48 -31.94 -28.18
CA VAL A 9 4.81 -32.31 -27.67
C VAL A 9 5.77 -32.39 -28.84
N LEU A 10 6.85 -31.62 -28.78
CA LEU A 10 7.89 -31.59 -29.80
C LEU A 10 9.26 -31.87 -29.18
N ASN A 11 10.20 -32.34 -29.99
CA ASN A 11 11.60 -32.46 -29.58
C ASN A 11 12.33 -31.14 -29.83
N TRP A 12 13.12 -30.70 -28.85
CA TRP A 12 13.97 -29.53 -28.99
C TRP A 12 15.15 -29.86 -29.91
N THR A 13 15.18 -29.26 -31.10
CA THR A 13 16.17 -29.58 -32.14
C THR A 13 16.89 -28.31 -32.60
N LYS A 14 18.05 -28.46 -33.23
CA LYS A 14 18.79 -27.30 -33.78
C LYS A 14 17.95 -26.52 -34.80
N SER A 15 17.11 -27.22 -35.58
CA SER A 15 16.29 -26.63 -36.64
C SER A 15 15.10 -25.82 -36.11
N ASN A 16 14.53 -26.17 -34.95
CA ASN A 16 13.36 -25.48 -34.40
C ASN A 16 13.67 -24.53 -33.24
N LYS A 17 14.87 -24.61 -32.67
CA LYS A 17 15.33 -23.81 -31.52
C LYS A 17 15.04 -22.32 -31.68
N VAL A 18 15.54 -21.69 -32.75
CA VAL A 18 15.43 -20.23 -32.96
C VAL A 18 13.97 -19.77 -33.02
N TYR A 19 13.12 -20.55 -33.67
CA TYR A 19 11.70 -20.25 -33.80
C TYR A 19 11.00 -20.28 -32.44
N TYR A 20 11.17 -21.35 -31.66
CA TYR A 20 10.49 -21.48 -30.37
C TYR A 20 11.10 -20.58 -29.28
N GLU A 21 12.39 -20.26 -29.33
CA GLU A 21 12.97 -19.22 -28.47
C GLU A 21 12.32 -17.86 -28.70
N SER A 22 12.02 -17.51 -29.97
CA SER A 22 11.33 -16.24 -30.30
C SER A 22 9.89 -16.16 -29.76
N LEU A 23 9.27 -17.31 -29.51
CA LEU A 23 7.92 -17.44 -28.93
C LEU A 23 7.93 -17.57 -27.40
N GLY A 24 9.10 -17.49 -26.76
CA GLY A 24 9.29 -17.50 -25.30
C GLY A 24 9.48 -18.86 -24.66
N TYR A 25 9.63 -19.94 -25.43
CA TYR A 25 9.96 -21.25 -24.88
C TYR A 25 11.43 -21.28 -24.43
N LYS A 26 11.68 -21.76 -23.21
CA LYS A 26 13.02 -21.83 -22.61
C LYS A 26 13.38 -23.29 -22.30
N TYR A 27 14.15 -23.91 -23.19
CA TYR A 27 14.63 -25.29 -23.04
C TYR A 27 16.13 -25.35 -23.31
N THR A 28 16.85 -26.13 -22.51
CA THR A 28 18.31 -26.06 -22.46
C THR A 28 19.01 -27.17 -23.24
N ASN A 29 18.44 -28.39 -23.33
CA ASN A 29 19.12 -29.51 -23.97
C ASN A 29 18.46 -29.92 -25.29
N LEU A 30 19.29 -30.17 -26.30
CA LEU A 30 18.83 -30.73 -27.57
C LEU A 30 18.37 -32.18 -27.33
N GLY A 31 17.22 -32.54 -27.89
CA GLY A 31 16.56 -33.83 -27.71
C GLY A 31 15.47 -33.84 -26.64
N ASP A 32 15.39 -32.82 -25.78
CA ASP A 32 14.34 -32.75 -24.76
C ASP A 32 12.95 -32.55 -25.37
N CYS A 33 11.97 -33.31 -24.90
CA CYS A 33 10.57 -33.10 -25.24
C CYS A 33 10.02 -31.86 -24.51
N PHE A 34 9.30 -31.01 -25.23
CA PHE A 34 8.66 -29.84 -24.65
C PHE A 34 7.22 -29.62 -25.13
N GLU A 35 6.44 -28.94 -24.28
CA GLU A 35 5.04 -28.63 -24.55
C GLU A 35 4.93 -27.29 -25.30
N VAL A 36 4.28 -27.32 -26.46
CA VAL A 36 4.02 -26.16 -27.31
C VAL A 36 2.54 -25.87 -27.34
N ALA A 37 2.16 -24.60 -27.19
CA ALA A 37 0.77 -24.20 -27.23
C ALA A 37 0.20 -24.51 -28.61
N ALA A 38 -1.04 -25.03 -28.69
CA ALA A 38 -1.61 -25.46 -29.96
C ALA A 38 -1.65 -24.37 -31.05
N GLN A 39 -1.66 -23.10 -30.66
CA GLN A 39 -1.59 -21.93 -31.55
C GLN A 39 -0.22 -21.75 -32.22
N HIS A 40 0.83 -22.34 -31.67
CA HIS A 40 2.21 -22.29 -32.18
C HIS A 40 2.62 -23.60 -32.88
N LEU A 41 1.68 -24.53 -33.03
CA LEU A 41 1.86 -25.76 -33.80
C LEU A 41 1.41 -25.54 -35.23
N SER A 42 2.04 -26.27 -36.15
CA SER A 42 1.53 -26.40 -37.52
C SER A 42 0.22 -27.20 -37.54
N VAL A 43 -0.52 -27.13 -38.66
CA VAL A 43 -1.86 -27.73 -38.78
C VAL A 43 -1.81 -29.26 -38.68
N ASP A 44 -0.71 -29.86 -39.10
CA ASP A 44 -0.42 -31.29 -39.14
C ASP A 44 0.11 -31.87 -37.81
N GLN A 45 0.43 -31.02 -36.83
CA GLN A 45 0.98 -31.48 -35.55
C GLN A 45 -0.12 -31.91 -34.56
N PRO A 46 0.11 -32.99 -33.79
CA PRO A 46 -0.87 -33.51 -32.85
C PRO A 46 -1.14 -32.55 -31.69
N ARG A 47 -2.40 -32.51 -31.24
CA ARG A 47 -2.89 -31.62 -30.18
C ARG A 47 -3.54 -32.42 -29.06
N TYR A 48 -3.14 -32.13 -27.83
CA TYR A 48 -3.58 -32.79 -26.61
C TYR A 48 -4.21 -31.78 -25.65
N PRO A 49 -5.24 -32.16 -24.89
CA PRO A 49 -5.83 -31.28 -23.89
C PRO A 49 -4.86 -31.02 -22.73
N LYS A 50 -4.68 -29.74 -22.38
CA LYS A 50 -3.81 -29.34 -21.27
C LYS A 50 -4.55 -29.49 -19.95
N HIS A 51 -3.89 -30.11 -18.97
CA HIS A 51 -4.41 -30.24 -17.61
C HIS A 51 -3.39 -29.67 -16.62
N TYR A 52 -3.88 -29.10 -15.53
CA TYR A 52 -3.06 -28.53 -14.45
C TYR A 52 -3.29 -29.30 -13.15
N THR A 53 -2.27 -29.40 -12.32
CA THR A 53 -2.41 -30.04 -11.02
C THR A 53 -2.93 -29.05 -9.98
N THR A 54 -4.09 -29.35 -9.39
CA THR A 54 -4.66 -28.61 -8.25
C THR A 54 -4.86 -29.53 -7.06
N LYS A 55 -5.37 -29.01 -5.93
CA LYS A 55 -5.63 -29.79 -4.70
C LYS A 55 -7.06 -29.60 -4.21
N TRP A 56 -7.63 -30.62 -3.60
CA TRP A 56 -8.89 -30.52 -2.88
C TRP A 56 -8.74 -29.67 -1.61
N ILE A 57 -9.38 -28.50 -1.54
CA ILE A 57 -9.19 -27.53 -0.43
C ILE A 57 -9.99 -27.93 0.84
N GLY A 58 -10.84 -28.96 0.76
CA GLY A 58 -11.63 -29.47 1.89
C GLY A 58 -12.83 -28.58 2.28
N LYS A 59 -13.06 -27.47 1.58
CA LYS A 59 -14.24 -26.62 1.77
C LYS A 59 -15.33 -27.02 0.77
N LYS A 60 -16.54 -27.30 1.27
CA LYS A 60 -17.70 -27.78 0.49
C LYS A 60 -17.90 -27.00 -0.82
N GLN A 61 -18.04 -25.67 -0.75
CA GLN A 61 -18.23 -24.80 -1.93
C GLN A 61 -17.16 -24.95 -3.04
N TYR A 62 -15.91 -25.23 -2.68
CA TYR A 62 -14.82 -25.39 -3.65
C TYR A 62 -14.80 -26.81 -4.21
N ASN A 63 -15.16 -27.79 -3.40
CA ASN A 63 -15.27 -29.16 -3.84
C ASN A 63 -16.47 -29.31 -4.79
N ASP A 64 -17.59 -28.68 -4.47
CA ASP A 64 -18.82 -28.70 -5.26
C ASP A 64 -18.58 -28.11 -6.67
N HIS A 65 -17.83 -27.02 -6.79
CA HIS A 65 -17.43 -26.44 -8.09
C HIS A 65 -16.77 -27.46 -9.03
N TYR A 66 -15.90 -28.33 -8.52
CA TYR A 66 -15.25 -29.37 -9.32
C TYR A 66 -16.17 -30.60 -9.49
N LYS A 67 -16.93 -31.00 -8.47
CA LYS A 67 -17.89 -32.11 -8.59
C LYS A 67 -18.96 -31.85 -9.67
N GLU A 68 -19.49 -30.62 -9.73
CA GLU A 68 -20.44 -30.18 -10.75
C GLU A 68 -19.86 -30.26 -12.18
N ARG A 69 -18.53 -30.27 -12.31
CA ARG A 69 -17.80 -30.41 -13.59
C ARG A 69 -17.32 -31.84 -13.85
N GLY A 70 -17.76 -32.81 -13.04
CA GLY A 70 -17.46 -34.23 -13.23
C GLY A 70 -16.21 -34.74 -12.49
N TYR A 71 -15.54 -33.92 -11.69
CA TYR A 71 -14.37 -34.38 -10.93
C TYR A 71 -14.77 -35.13 -9.64
N ILE A 72 -14.15 -36.27 -9.38
CA ILE A 72 -14.46 -37.11 -8.21
C ILE A 72 -13.63 -36.66 -7.00
N PHE A 73 -14.32 -36.19 -5.96
CA PHE A 73 -13.68 -35.86 -4.69
C PHE A 73 -13.18 -37.13 -3.99
N THR A 74 -11.91 -37.12 -3.63
CA THR A 74 -11.26 -38.23 -2.93
C THR A 74 -11.04 -37.87 -1.46
N LYS A 75 -9.99 -37.11 -1.14
CA LYS A 75 -9.71 -36.61 0.22
C LYS A 75 -9.13 -35.19 0.20
N PRO A 76 -9.24 -34.44 1.31
CA PRO A 76 -8.64 -33.11 1.41
C PRO A 76 -7.12 -33.14 1.13
N ASN A 77 -6.64 -32.09 0.47
CA ASN A 77 -5.26 -31.85 0.03
C ASN A 77 -4.70 -32.82 -1.02
N GLU A 78 -5.48 -33.81 -1.46
CA GLU A 78 -5.05 -34.67 -2.56
C GLU A 78 -5.01 -33.91 -3.88
N LYS A 79 -3.96 -34.17 -4.66
CA LYS A 79 -3.71 -33.56 -5.95
C LYS A 79 -4.53 -34.25 -7.02
N PHE A 80 -5.08 -33.49 -7.95
CA PHE A 80 -5.75 -34.03 -9.14
C PHE A 80 -5.53 -33.12 -10.35
N LEU A 81 -5.71 -33.69 -11.55
CA LEU A 81 -5.60 -32.98 -12.81
C LEU A 81 -6.93 -32.33 -13.15
N VAL A 82 -6.88 -31.05 -13.54
CA VAL A 82 -8.06 -30.25 -13.87
C VAL A 82 -7.83 -29.52 -15.19
N SER A 83 -8.89 -29.45 -16.01
CA SER A 83 -8.91 -28.58 -17.18
C SER A 83 -8.73 -27.12 -16.76
N PRO A 84 -7.95 -26.31 -17.50
CA PRO A 84 -7.70 -24.92 -17.12
C PRO A 84 -8.99 -24.10 -17.05
N CYS A 85 -9.99 -24.37 -17.89
CA CYS A 85 -11.29 -23.68 -17.86
C CYS A 85 -12.12 -23.98 -16.61
N ASP A 86 -11.80 -25.08 -15.92
CA ASP A 86 -12.50 -25.55 -14.74
C ASP A 86 -11.84 -25.09 -13.43
N LEU A 87 -10.72 -24.37 -13.51
CA LEU A 87 -10.08 -23.80 -12.34
C LEU A 87 -10.99 -22.77 -11.65
N LEU A 88 -10.93 -22.73 -10.31
CA LEU A 88 -11.64 -21.73 -9.53
C LEU A 88 -11.18 -20.30 -9.88
N PRO A 89 -12.06 -19.30 -9.92
CA PRO A 89 -11.72 -17.90 -10.23
C PRO A 89 -10.58 -17.28 -9.40
N ASN A 90 -10.36 -17.78 -8.19
CA ASN A 90 -9.32 -17.34 -7.26
C ASN A 90 -8.12 -18.31 -7.19
N SER A 91 -8.04 -19.27 -8.12
CA SER A 91 -6.96 -20.26 -8.15
C SER A 91 -5.61 -19.59 -8.41
N LYS A 92 -4.62 -19.94 -7.58
CA LYS A 92 -3.22 -19.51 -7.73
C LYS A 92 -2.39 -20.47 -8.58
N VAL A 93 -3.00 -21.49 -9.17
CA VAL A 93 -2.32 -22.40 -10.09
C VAL A 93 -1.75 -21.60 -11.26
N GLU A 94 -0.45 -21.77 -11.51
CA GLU A 94 0.24 -21.17 -12.65
C GLU A 94 -0.20 -21.88 -13.92
N ILE A 95 -0.64 -21.08 -14.89
CA ILE A 95 -1.17 -21.50 -16.18
C ILE A 95 -0.37 -20.87 -17.31
N LEU A 96 -0.25 -21.59 -18.41
CA LEU A 96 0.32 -21.07 -19.65
C LEU A 96 -0.71 -20.19 -20.36
N CYS A 97 -0.28 -18.97 -20.69
CA CYS A 97 -1.03 -18.01 -21.48
C CYS A 97 -0.19 -17.55 -22.68
N ILE A 98 -0.88 -17.14 -23.74
CA ILE A 98 -0.25 -16.46 -24.87
C ILE A 98 -0.52 -14.97 -24.73
N CYS A 99 0.53 -14.16 -24.86
CA CYS A 99 0.39 -12.71 -24.80
C CYS A 99 -0.40 -12.18 -26.00
N ASP A 100 -1.52 -11.52 -25.75
CA ASP A 100 -2.35 -10.90 -26.80
C ASP A 100 -1.63 -9.80 -27.60
N SER A 101 -0.46 -9.32 -27.16
CA SER A 101 0.29 -8.23 -27.81
C SER A 101 1.52 -8.70 -28.60
N CYS A 102 2.37 -9.53 -28.00
CA CYS A 102 3.60 -10.00 -28.64
C CYS A 102 3.57 -11.49 -29.01
N ASN A 103 2.46 -12.19 -28.75
CA ASN A 103 2.28 -13.60 -29.04
C ASN A 103 3.27 -14.55 -28.32
N ILE A 104 4.01 -14.05 -27.33
CA ILE A 104 4.93 -14.86 -26.51
C ILE A 104 4.14 -15.68 -25.48
N VAL A 105 4.55 -16.92 -25.25
CA VAL A 105 4.04 -17.76 -24.16
C VAL A 105 4.66 -17.34 -22.82
N PHE A 106 3.82 -17.22 -21.80
CA PHE A 106 4.25 -16.91 -20.44
C PHE A 106 3.37 -17.61 -19.41
N GLU A 107 3.91 -17.79 -18.21
CA GLU A 107 3.16 -18.34 -17.07
C GLU A 107 2.54 -17.21 -16.24
N CYS A 108 1.31 -17.40 -15.79
CA CYS A 108 0.71 -16.52 -14.80
C CYS A 108 -0.29 -17.28 -13.92
N GLY A 109 -0.62 -16.74 -12.75
CA GLY A 109 -1.66 -17.33 -11.91
C GLY A 109 -3.04 -17.24 -12.57
N TYR A 110 -3.83 -18.33 -12.56
CA TYR A 110 -5.17 -18.39 -13.18
C TYR A 110 -6.09 -17.24 -12.73
N TYR A 111 -6.03 -16.85 -11.45
CA TYR A 111 -6.82 -15.73 -10.95
C TYR A 111 -6.57 -14.41 -11.70
N LEU A 112 -5.35 -14.16 -12.17
CA LEU A 112 -5.01 -12.96 -12.94
C LEU A 112 -5.66 -13.02 -14.33
N HIS A 113 -5.54 -14.15 -15.01
CA HIS A 113 -6.20 -14.40 -16.29
C HIS A 113 -7.72 -14.22 -16.18
N TYR A 114 -8.34 -14.84 -15.17
CA TYR A 114 -9.78 -14.74 -14.93
C TYR A 114 -10.21 -13.28 -14.66
N GLN A 115 -9.45 -12.53 -13.86
CA GLN A 115 -9.73 -11.12 -13.60
C GLN A 115 -9.58 -10.25 -14.86
N ARG A 116 -8.58 -10.51 -15.70
CA ARG A 116 -8.38 -9.79 -16.97
C ARG A 116 -9.53 -10.06 -17.93
N ARG A 117 -9.94 -11.33 -18.09
CA ARG A 117 -11.10 -11.73 -18.89
C ARG A 117 -12.40 -11.10 -18.42
N THR A 118 -12.70 -11.17 -17.12
CA THR A 118 -13.93 -10.57 -16.56
C THR A 118 -13.96 -9.05 -16.66
N SER A 119 -12.79 -8.40 -16.77
CA SER A 119 -12.67 -6.96 -16.97
C SER A 119 -12.48 -6.51 -18.43
N ASN A 120 -12.60 -7.43 -19.41
CA ASN A 120 -12.33 -7.19 -20.83
C ASN A 120 -10.94 -6.59 -21.11
N LYS A 121 -9.92 -7.01 -20.36
CA LYS A 121 -8.53 -6.64 -20.57
C LYS A 121 -7.79 -7.73 -21.34
N SER A 122 -6.83 -7.32 -22.17
CA SER A 122 -5.90 -8.22 -22.86
C SER A 122 -4.98 -8.92 -21.86
N ASP A 123 -4.69 -10.20 -22.10
CA ASP A 123 -3.67 -10.96 -21.39
C ASP A 123 -2.29 -10.57 -21.93
N THR A 124 -1.57 -9.72 -21.20
CA THR A 124 -0.22 -9.29 -21.55
C THR A 124 0.83 -9.96 -20.67
N CYS A 125 1.97 -10.36 -21.27
CA CYS A 125 3.16 -10.77 -20.53
C CYS A 125 3.78 -9.58 -19.79
N ASP A 126 4.72 -9.80 -18.88
CA ASP A 126 5.29 -8.72 -18.06
C ASP A 126 5.98 -7.64 -18.91
N ASN A 127 6.69 -8.02 -19.98
CA ASN A 127 7.30 -7.06 -20.90
C ASN A 127 6.27 -6.15 -21.58
N CYS A 128 5.16 -6.71 -22.07
CA CYS A 128 4.07 -5.94 -22.69
C CYS A 128 3.21 -5.20 -21.67
N THR A 129 3.22 -5.63 -20.40
CA THR A 129 2.52 -4.97 -19.30
C THR A 129 3.31 -3.74 -18.83
N GLN A 130 4.63 -3.85 -18.74
CA GLN A 130 5.55 -2.74 -18.40
C GLN A 130 5.61 -1.69 -19.52
N ASN A 131 5.48 -2.09 -20.78
CA ASN A 131 5.43 -1.16 -21.93
C ASN A 131 4.07 -0.43 -22.12
N LYS A 132 3.11 -0.59 -21.21
CA LYS A 132 1.91 0.26 -21.14
C LYS A 132 2.05 1.32 -20.05
N GLU A 133 3.20 1.98 -19.99
CA GLU A 133 3.19 3.38 -19.58
C GLU A 133 2.24 4.13 -20.52
N VAL A 134 1.33 4.93 -19.96
CA VAL A 134 0.64 5.93 -20.77
C VAL A 134 1.72 6.88 -21.23
N ASN A 135 2.30 6.60 -22.39
CA ASN A 135 3.30 7.45 -23.00
C ASN A 135 2.61 8.80 -23.25
N PHE A 136 2.92 9.77 -22.40
CA PHE A 136 2.34 11.11 -22.40
C PHE A 136 2.52 11.77 -23.77
N ILE A 137 3.61 11.48 -24.46
CA ILE A 137 3.89 11.95 -25.83
C ILE A 137 2.90 11.31 -26.82
N ASN A 138 2.62 10.01 -26.73
CA ASN A 138 1.60 9.37 -27.58
C ASN A 138 0.18 9.89 -27.30
N TYR A 139 -0.12 10.25 -26.05
CA TYR A 139 -1.40 10.88 -25.69
C TYR A 139 -1.51 12.31 -26.24
N LEU A 140 -0.46 13.11 -26.11
CA LEU A 140 -0.37 14.46 -26.70
C LEU A 140 -0.44 14.41 -28.23
N ASN A 141 0.20 13.43 -28.88
CA ASN A 141 0.14 13.25 -30.33
C ASN A 141 -1.28 12.90 -30.81
N LYS A 142 -2.03 12.09 -30.06
CA LYS A 142 -3.44 11.80 -30.36
C LYS A 142 -4.33 13.04 -30.22
N LEU A 143 -4.10 13.86 -29.19
CA LEU A 143 -4.82 15.12 -29.01
C LEU A 143 -4.49 16.13 -30.11
N LYS A 144 -3.21 16.27 -30.49
CA LYS A 144 -2.76 17.10 -31.60
C LYS A 144 -3.44 16.67 -32.91
N LYS A 145 -3.49 15.37 -33.18
CA LYS A 145 -4.19 14.81 -34.35
C LYS A 145 -5.69 15.15 -34.34
N ALA A 146 -6.38 14.93 -33.22
CA ALA A 146 -7.80 15.24 -33.10
C ALA A 146 -8.12 16.75 -33.24
N TYR A 147 -7.20 17.62 -32.78
CA TYR A 147 -7.30 19.06 -32.99
C TYR A 147 -7.15 19.41 -34.48
N LEU A 148 -6.12 18.87 -35.15
CA LEU A 148 -5.90 19.08 -36.59
C LEU A 148 -7.03 18.51 -37.45
N GLU A 149 -7.68 17.43 -37.03
CA GLU A 149 -8.87 16.84 -37.67
C GLU A 149 -10.17 17.62 -37.39
N GLY A 150 -10.09 18.70 -36.60
CA GLY A 150 -11.25 19.53 -36.25
C GLY A 150 -12.26 18.82 -35.36
N MET A 151 -11.86 17.80 -34.60
CA MET A 151 -12.77 17.13 -33.66
C MET A 151 -13.15 18.02 -32.47
N PHE A 152 -12.31 19.02 -32.17
CA PHE A 152 -12.60 20.10 -31.25
C PHE A 152 -11.84 21.36 -31.66
N VAL A 153 -12.36 22.52 -31.28
CA VAL A 153 -11.74 23.84 -31.48
C VAL A 153 -11.62 24.57 -30.16
N ILE A 154 -10.61 25.43 -30.07
CA ILE A 154 -10.33 26.26 -28.91
C ILE A 154 -10.50 27.71 -29.35
N LYS A 155 -11.41 28.45 -28.70
CA LYS A 155 -11.62 29.90 -28.92
C LYS A 155 -11.77 30.59 -27.58
N ASP A 156 -10.96 31.63 -27.32
CA ASP A 156 -11.09 32.53 -26.16
C ASP A 156 -11.33 31.79 -24.82
N ASN A 157 -10.49 30.79 -24.53
CA ASN A 157 -10.55 29.90 -23.36
C ASN A 157 -11.74 28.93 -23.27
N THR A 158 -12.54 28.84 -24.32
CA THR A 158 -13.61 27.84 -24.44
C THR A 158 -13.21 26.73 -25.41
N VAL A 159 -13.52 25.49 -25.05
CA VAL A 159 -13.31 24.33 -25.91
C VAL A 159 -14.67 23.91 -26.45
N SER A 160 -14.80 23.83 -27.77
CA SER A 160 -16.01 23.32 -28.41
C SER A 160 -15.72 22.03 -29.13
N VAL A 161 -16.57 21.01 -28.97
CA VAL A 161 -16.39 19.68 -29.55
C VAL A 161 -17.33 19.50 -30.72
N LYS A 162 -16.83 18.91 -31.81
CA LYS A 162 -17.61 18.62 -33.01
C LYS A 162 -18.61 17.50 -32.72
N THR A 163 -19.88 17.77 -32.91
CA THR A 163 -21.01 16.84 -32.88
C THR A 163 -21.57 16.66 -34.29
N GLU A 164 -22.54 15.76 -34.46
CA GLU A 164 -23.27 15.58 -35.74
C GLU A 164 -24.00 16.85 -36.18
N SER A 165 -24.37 17.71 -35.23
CA SER A 165 -25.16 18.93 -35.43
C SER A 165 -24.35 20.24 -35.42
N GLY A 166 -23.02 20.18 -35.23
CA GLY A 166 -22.18 21.38 -35.18
C GLY A 166 -21.08 21.29 -34.11
N TYR A 167 -20.83 22.38 -33.40
CA TYR A 167 -19.90 22.40 -32.27
C TYR A 167 -20.62 22.73 -30.98
N VAL A 168 -20.36 21.96 -29.92
CA VAL A 168 -20.93 22.17 -28.58
C VAL A 168 -19.84 22.66 -27.64
N VAL A 169 -20.08 23.82 -27.00
CA VAL A 169 -19.18 24.39 -26.01
C VAL A 169 -19.16 23.51 -24.77
N MET A 170 -17.97 23.11 -24.33
CA MET A 170 -17.75 22.32 -23.14
C MET A 170 -17.32 23.24 -22.00
N HIS A 171 -18.20 23.44 -21.03
CA HIS A 171 -17.91 24.26 -19.86
C HIS A 171 -16.92 23.59 -18.91
N SER A 172 -16.08 24.41 -18.27
CA SER A 172 -15.20 23.92 -17.22
C SER A 172 -16.03 23.53 -15.99
N ASN A 173 -15.64 22.45 -15.31
CA ASN A 173 -16.27 22.03 -14.07
C ASN A 173 -15.79 22.92 -12.90
N ARG A 174 -16.29 22.66 -11.67
CA ARG A 174 -15.89 23.38 -10.44
C ARG A 174 -14.38 23.33 -10.10
N LYS A 175 -13.58 22.56 -10.84
CA LYS A 175 -12.11 22.46 -10.74
C LYS A 175 -11.42 23.04 -11.98
N ASN A 176 -12.12 23.86 -12.77
CA ASN A 176 -11.65 24.42 -14.03
C ASN A 176 -11.21 23.38 -15.08
N GLN A 177 -11.83 22.19 -15.07
CA GLN A 177 -11.51 21.11 -16.01
C GLN A 177 -12.57 20.99 -17.10
N ILE A 178 -12.14 20.83 -18.34
CA ILE A 178 -13.04 20.57 -19.47
C ILE A 178 -12.91 19.09 -19.85
N TYR A 179 -14.03 18.37 -19.89
CA TYR A 179 -14.06 16.98 -20.31
C TYR A 179 -14.19 16.89 -21.82
N LEU A 180 -13.23 16.26 -22.49
CA LEU A 180 -13.44 15.84 -23.88
C LEU A 180 -14.02 14.41 -23.90
N PRO A 181 -15.11 14.16 -24.63
CA PRO A 181 -15.56 12.81 -24.88
C PRO A 181 -14.52 12.09 -25.75
N LEU A 182 -13.88 11.06 -25.21
CA LEU A 182 -13.14 10.10 -26.02
C LEU A 182 -14.18 9.30 -26.81
N PHE A 183 -14.29 9.56 -28.11
CA PHE A 183 -15.06 8.70 -29.03
C PHE A 183 -14.32 7.38 -29.22
N ASN A 184 -14.42 6.50 -28.22
CA ASN A 184 -14.08 5.10 -28.37
C ASN A 184 -15.30 4.27 -27.91
N LYS A 185 -15.77 3.40 -28.81
CA LYS A 185 -17.11 2.76 -28.87
C LYS A 185 -17.59 1.93 -27.65
N SER A 186 -16.99 2.01 -26.46
CA SER A 186 -17.43 1.10 -25.37
C SER A 186 -17.32 1.59 -23.93
N ARG A 187 -16.83 2.81 -23.65
CA ARG A 187 -16.91 3.41 -22.29
C ARG A 187 -16.55 4.88 -22.40
N ILE A 188 -17.40 5.76 -21.86
CA ILE A 188 -17.03 7.16 -21.57
C ILE A 188 -16.01 7.12 -20.42
N SER A 189 -14.74 6.87 -20.72
CA SER A 189 -13.65 7.16 -19.77
C SER A 189 -13.48 8.68 -19.75
N LYS A 190 -13.89 9.32 -18.64
CA LYS A 190 -13.72 10.75 -18.41
C LYS A 190 -12.22 11.07 -18.35
N GLY A 191 -11.62 11.46 -19.47
CA GLY A 191 -10.28 12.02 -19.52
C GLY A 191 -10.29 13.48 -19.09
N ILE A 192 -9.35 13.87 -18.22
CA ILE A 192 -9.18 15.25 -17.76
C ILE A 192 -8.21 15.94 -18.72
N LEU A 193 -8.62 17.04 -19.35
CA LEU A 193 -7.67 17.99 -19.92
C LEU A 193 -7.18 18.94 -18.83
N LEU A 194 -5.86 19.11 -18.76
CA LEU A 194 -5.22 20.27 -18.17
C LEU A 194 -4.84 21.20 -19.31
N PHE A 195 -5.39 22.40 -19.31
CA PHE A 195 -5.00 23.44 -20.25
C PHE A 195 -3.70 24.08 -19.74
N ILE A 196 -2.62 23.99 -20.54
CA ILE A 196 -1.45 24.87 -20.39
C ILE A 196 -1.59 25.87 -21.53
N PRO A 197 -1.86 27.16 -21.26
CA PRO A 197 -1.87 28.16 -22.32
C PRO A 197 -0.48 28.21 -22.95
N ASN A 198 -0.44 28.24 -24.28
CA ASN A 198 0.74 28.33 -25.16
C ASN A 198 2.09 28.38 -24.43
N PRO A 199 2.82 27.25 -24.34
CA PRO A 199 4.23 27.33 -23.95
C PRO A 199 4.94 28.17 -25.01
N GLU A 200 5.61 29.25 -24.57
CA GLU A 200 6.40 30.13 -25.44
C GLU A 200 7.52 29.40 -26.20
N ASN A 201 7.84 28.15 -25.81
CA ASN A 201 8.85 27.32 -26.43
C ASN A 201 8.33 25.92 -26.79
N ASN A 202 8.68 25.47 -28.00
CA ASN A 202 8.26 24.20 -28.62
C ASN A 202 8.80 22.92 -27.93
N ILE A 203 9.56 23.02 -26.83
CA ILE A 203 10.09 21.88 -26.07
C ILE A 203 9.84 22.12 -24.57
N VAL A 204 9.05 21.25 -23.96
CA VAL A 204 8.78 21.29 -22.52
C VAL A 204 9.85 20.47 -21.81
N SER A 205 10.87 21.14 -21.26
CA SER A 205 11.89 20.50 -20.40
C SER A 205 11.36 20.23 -18.99
N GLU A 206 12.04 19.35 -18.25
CA GLU A 206 11.76 19.06 -16.84
C GLU A 206 11.85 20.31 -15.95
N GLU A 207 12.77 21.22 -16.27
CA GLU A 207 12.97 22.50 -15.59
C GLU A 207 11.78 23.44 -15.83
N ASN A 208 11.30 23.53 -17.07
CA ASN A 208 10.11 24.30 -17.40
C ASN A 208 8.90 23.76 -16.63
N LEU A 209 8.70 22.44 -16.62
CA LEU A 209 7.61 21.81 -15.85
C LEU A 209 7.69 22.09 -14.35
N ALA A 210 8.90 22.07 -13.77
CA ALA A 210 9.11 22.42 -12.38
C ALA A 210 8.72 23.88 -12.10
N ILE A 211 9.09 24.82 -12.97
CA ILE A 211 8.69 26.25 -12.86
C ILE A 211 7.17 26.40 -12.92
N TYR A 212 6.51 25.78 -13.90
CA TYR A 212 5.05 25.80 -14.03
C TYR A 212 4.34 25.19 -12.81
N TRP A 213 4.92 24.15 -12.20
CA TRP A 213 4.41 23.58 -10.96
C TRP A 213 4.59 24.53 -9.77
N TYR A 214 5.79 25.07 -9.57
CA TYR A 214 6.12 25.94 -8.42
C TYR A 214 5.31 27.23 -8.43
N GLU A 215 5.10 27.82 -9.61
CA GLU A 215 4.30 29.03 -9.80
C GLU A 215 2.78 28.79 -9.73
N ASN A 216 2.35 27.56 -9.40
CA ASN A 216 0.94 27.14 -9.42
C ASN A 216 0.22 27.41 -10.75
N LYS A 217 0.96 27.51 -11.86
CA LYS A 217 0.39 27.57 -13.22
C LYS A 217 -0.22 26.22 -13.64
N LEU A 218 -0.03 25.17 -12.84
CA LEU A 218 -0.64 23.84 -12.97
C LEU A 218 -1.52 23.46 -11.75
N PRO A 219 -2.53 24.28 -11.38
CA PRO A 219 -3.17 24.22 -10.06
C PRO A 219 -3.97 22.93 -9.80
N ASN A 220 -4.22 22.09 -10.81
CA ASN A 220 -5.04 20.89 -10.73
C ASN A 220 -4.32 19.57 -11.08
N VAL A 221 -3.00 19.59 -11.30
CA VAL A 221 -2.21 18.36 -11.44
C VAL A 221 -1.96 17.78 -10.05
N LYS A 222 -2.77 16.80 -9.62
CA LYS A 222 -2.34 15.94 -8.51
C LYS A 222 -1.12 15.17 -8.98
N LEU A 223 0.06 15.48 -8.43
CA LEU A 223 1.36 14.84 -8.75
C LEU A 223 1.40 13.33 -8.47
N ASN A 224 0.28 12.74 -8.02
CA ASN A 224 0.16 11.36 -7.56
C ASN A 224 0.24 10.34 -8.72
N GLY A 225 1.42 10.15 -9.30
CA GLY A 225 1.76 8.97 -10.12
C GLY A 225 2.09 9.22 -11.59
N PHE A 226 2.31 10.46 -12.01
CA PHE A 226 2.60 10.80 -13.41
C PHE A 226 4.00 11.42 -13.63
N TRP A 227 4.71 11.76 -12.56
CA TRP A 227 5.99 12.46 -12.64
C TRP A 227 7.15 11.48 -12.54
N THR A 228 8.11 11.57 -13.45
CA THR A 228 9.33 10.74 -13.43
C THR A 228 10.25 11.15 -12.28
N ILE A 229 11.21 10.30 -11.94
CA ILE A 229 12.26 10.61 -10.95
C ILE A 229 12.96 11.94 -11.33
N SER A 230 13.27 12.13 -12.61
CA SER A 230 13.93 13.34 -13.14
C SER A 230 13.08 14.61 -12.95
N GLN A 231 11.77 14.52 -13.18
CA GLN A 231 10.86 15.65 -12.99
C GLN A 231 10.67 15.98 -11.50
N CYS A 232 10.57 14.96 -10.63
CA CYS A 232 10.56 15.17 -9.19
C CYS A 232 11.86 15.84 -8.70
N LYS A 233 13.01 15.46 -9.30
CA LYS A 233 14.32 16.05 -8.97
C LYS A 233 14.36 17.52 -9.37
N ALA A 234 13.90 17.86 -10.57
CA ALA A 234 13.80 19.25 -11.03
C ALA A 234 12.93 20.12 -10.08
N CYS A 235 11.79 19.60 -9.63
CA CYS A 235 10.94 20.31 -8.65
C CYS A 235 11.64 20.50 -7.30
N LEU A 236 12.31 19.47 -6.79
CA LEU A 236 13.00 19.54 -5.50
C LEU A 236 14.16 20.56 -5.55
N LEU A 237 14.96 20.55 -6.62
CA LEU A 237 16.03 21.51 -6.83
C LEU A 237 15.50 22.94 -6.99
N LEU A 238 14.34 23.12 -7.62
CA LEU A 238 13.70 24.42 -7.72
C LEU A 238 13.27 24.96 -6.36
N VAL A 239 12.64 24.13 -5.50
CA VAL A 239 12.29 24.51 -4.12
C VAL A 239 13.54 24.97 -3.36
N LYS A 240 14.66 24.23 -3.49
CA LYS A 240 15.93 24.60 -2.89
C LYS A 240 16.48 25.92 -3.43
N SER A 241 16.46 26.11 -4.75
CA SER A 241 16.95 27.35 -5.38
C SER A 241 16.17 28.60 -4.97
N LYS A 242 14.94 28.42 -4.47
CA LYS A 242 14.09 29.48 -3.92
C LYS A 242 14.35 29.74 -2.43
N GLY A 243 15.36 29.07 -1.85
CA GLY A 243 15.76 29.22 -0.45
C GLY A 243 14.82 28.52 0.53
N GLU A 244 13.96 27.62 0.07
CA GLU A 244 13.03 26.91 0.95
C GLU A 244 13.61 25.61 1.51
N SER A 245 13.29 25.32 2.76
CA SER A 245 13.73 24.11 3.46
C SER A 245 13.23 22.84 2.77
N LEU A 246 14.12 21.86 2.59
CA LEU A 246 13.80 20.54 2.04
C LEU A 246 13.35 19.53 3.12
N SER A 247 13.05 19.99 4.34
CA SER A 247 12.61 19.12 5.43
C SER A 247 11.35 18.33 5.06
N THR A 248 11.20 17.13 5.61
CA THR A 248 9.98 16.32 5.38
C THR A 248 8.73 17.07 5.84
N LEU A 249 8.79 17.83 6.94
CA LEU A 249 7.64 18.56 7.44
C LEU A 249 7.26 19.70 6.47
N ASN A 250 8.23 20.49 6.01
CA ASN A 250 7.98 21.59 5.08
C ASN A 250 7.40 21.06 3.76
N LEU A 251 8.00 19.99 3.21
CA LEU A 251 7.47 19.37 2.00
C LEU A 251 6.10 18.73 2.20
N ARG A 252 5.81 18.10 3.35
CA ARG A 252 4.45 17.59 3.63
C ARG A 252 3.42 18.71 3.82
N LYS A 253 3.83 19.84 4.40
CA LYS A 253 2.92 20.94 4.74
C LYS A 253 2.63 21.83 3.52
N LYS A 254 3.67 22.27 2.81
CA LYS A 254 3.56 23.18 1.66
C LYS A 254 3.48 22.45 0.32
N TYR A 255 4.22 21.36 0.16
CA TYR A 255 4.41 20.67 -1.11
C TYR A 255 3.95 19.20 -1.09
N ASN A 256 2.86 18.91 -0.39
CA ASN A 256 2.42 17.52 -0.10
C ASN A 256 2.30 16.64 -1.35
N ASN A 257 1.90 17.25 -2.47
CA ASN A 257 1.78 16.58 -3.75
C ASN A 257 3.15 16.07 -4.25
N LEU A 258 4.21 16.89 -4.13
CA LEU A 258 5.58 16.52 -4.50
C LEU A 258 6.12 15.45 -3.58
N TYR A 259 5.91 15.61 -2.26
CA TYR A 259 6.28 14.60 -1.28
C TYR A 259 5.63 13.24 -1.58
N THR A 260 4.34 13.23 -1.92
CA THR A 260 3.60 12.01 -2.26
C THR A 260 4.10 11.40 -3.58
N ALA A 261 4.47 12.22 -4.56
CA ALA A 261 5.04 11.75 -5.83
C ALA A 261 6.40 11.08 -5.64
N ILE A 262 7.26 11.68 -4.82
CA ILE A 262 8.58 11.14 -4.48
C ILE A 262 8.44 9.80 -3.74
N THR A 263 7.62 9.77 -2.67
CA THR A 263 7.47 8.60 -1.80
C THR A 263 6.85 7.38 -2.48
N LYS A 264 6.17 7.57 -3.61
CA LYS A 264 5.71 6.46 -4.47
C LYS A 264 6.84 5.79 -5.25
N GLN A 265 7.91 6.51 -5.54
CA GLN A 265 9.05 6.02 -6.32
C GLN A 265 10.12 5.44 -5.39
N MET A 266 10.47 6.16 -4.32
CA MET A 266 11.41 5.70 -3.29
C MET A 266 11.19 6.45 -1.97
N PRO A 267 11.69 5.95 -0.83
CA PRO A 267 11.64 6.69 0.42
C PRO A 267 12.24 8.11 0.27
N TYR A 268 11.60 9.13 0.85
CA TYR A 268 12.01 10.54 0.67
C TYR A 268 13.47 10.81 1.08
N TYR A 269 13.93 10.13 2.13
CA TYR A 269 15.32 10.15 2.56
C TYR A 269 16.28 9.66 1.45
N ASP A 270 15.94 8.54 0.81
CA ASP A 270 16.72 7.97 -0.30
C ASP A 270 16.66 8.87 -1.53
N PHE A 271 15.55 9.59 -1.74
CA PHE A 271 15.39 10.55 -2.82
C PHE A 271 16.25 11.80 -2.67
N LEU A 272 16.38 12.36 -1.45
CA LEU A 272 17.27 13.50 -1.19
C LEU A 272 18.72 13.13 -1.55
N LEU A 273 19.16 11.95 -1.15
CA LEU A 273 20.47 11.42 -1.49
C LEU A 273 20.66 11.24 -3.00
N TYR A 274 19.65 10.70 -3.68
CA TYR A 274 19.63 10.61 -5.15
C TYR A 274 19.77 11.99 -5.83
N CYS A 275 19.27 13.05 -5.20
CA CYS A 275 19.39 14.41 -5.69
C CYS A 275 20.76 15.04 -5.38
N GLY A 276 21.64 14.36 -4.64
CA GLY A 276 22.89 14.92 -4.14
C GLY A 276 22.70 15.85 -2.94
N GLU A 277 21.51 15.82 -2.32
CA GLU A 277 21.20 16.59 -1.13
C GLU A 277 21.54 15.77 0.11
N ASP A 278 22.20 16.39 1.09
CA ASP A 278 22.34 15.78 2.40
C ASP A 278 20.99 15.86 3.11
N PRO A 279 20.33 14.71 3.37
CA PRO A 279 19.07 14.72 4.10
C PRO A 279 19.23 15.42 5.44
N ILE A 280 20.39 15.30 6.08
CA ILE A 280 20.65 15.78 7.44
C ILE A 280 20.78 17.30 7.45
N GLU A 281 21.41 17.92 6.45
CA GLU A 281 21.37 19.38 6.28
C GLU A 281 19.95 19.88 5.94
N SER A 282 19.15 19.08 5.22
CA SER A 282 17.76 19.43 4.89
C SER A 282 16.80 19.39 6.09
N TYR A 283 17.19 18.78 7.20
CA TYR A 283 16.44 18.77 8.46
C TYR A 283 17.00 19.78 9.49
N PHE A 284 18.06 20.56 9.18
CA PHE A 284 18.84 21.33 10.17
C PHE A 284 17.99 22.26 11.06
N ASP A 285 17.06 23.00 10.47
CA ASP A 285 16.19 23.95 11.19
C ASP A 285 15.20 23.28 12.17
N GLU A 286 15.01 21.96 12.06
CA GLU A 286 14.08 21.17 12.88
C GLU A 286 14.79 20.42 14.04
N PHE A 287 16.13 20.38 14.08
CA PHE A 287 16.84 19.56 15.10
C PHE A 287 17.04 20.25 16.44
N GLU A 288 17.06 21.58 16.51
CA GLU A 288 17.19 22.28 17.80
C GLU A 288 15.90 22.28 18.61
N THR A 289 14.75 21.96 17.99
CA THR A 289 13.42 22.13 18.59
C THR A 289 12.61 20.85 18.74
N ILE A 290 13.02 19.72 18.14
CA ILE A 290 12.22 18.49 18.14
C ILE A 290 12.86 17.41 19.03
N GLU A 291 12.08 16.89 20.00
CA GLU A 291 12.39 15.77 20.89
C GLU A 291 12.53 14.39 20.17
N ASP A 292 12.70 14.34 18.84
CA ASP A 292 12.72 13.10 18.05
C ASP A 292 14.11 12.45 18.11
N ARG A 293 14.26 11.56 19.10
CA ARG A 293 15.47 10.76 19.36
C ARG A 293 15.98 9.98 18.14
N ARG A 294 15.11 9.60 17.19
CA ARG A 294 15.53 8.88 15.98
C ARG A 294 16.32 9.81 15.05
N LEU A 295 15.84 11.03 14.88
CA LEU A 295 16.48 12.04 14.04
C LEU A 295 17.79 12.51 14.68
N LEU A 296 17.81 12.71 16.01
CA LEU A 296 19.02 12.99 16.77
C LEU A 296 20.08 11.88 16.62
N GLY A 297 19.65 10.61 16.64
CA GLY A 297 20.55 9.47 16.41
C GLY A 297 21.21 9.48 15.02
N ILE A 298 20.44 9.80 13.97
CA ILE A 298 20.95 9.93 12.60
C ILE A 298 21.94 11.11 12.49
N TYR A 299 21.62 12.25 13.13
CA TYR A 299 22.50 13.42 13.17
C TYR A 299 23.82 13.11 13.86
N VAL A 300 23.79 12.43 15.01
CA VAL A 300 25.01 12.06 15.73
C VAL A 300 25.83 11.05 14.93
N GLU A 301 25.20 10.03 14.35
CA GLU A 301 25.88 9.07 13.48
C GLU A 301 26.63 9.75 12.35
N HIS A 302 26.00 10.71 11.67
CA HIS A 302 26.64 11.49 10.61
C HIS A 302 27.77 12.39 11.10
N ASN A 303 27.60 13.06 12.24
CA ASN A 303 28.68 13.87 12.82
C ASN A 303 29.89 13.02 13.21
N ILE A 304 29.66 11.83 13.78
CA ILE A 304 30.73 10.89 14.12
C ILE A 304 31.43 10.42 12.83
N ARG A 305 30.69 10.11 11.76
CA ARG A 305 31.29 9.78 10.46
C ARG A 305 32.18 10.92 9.94
N ASN A 306 31.66 12.14 9.92
CA ASN A 306 32.43 13.31 9.48
C ASN A 306 33.68 13.55 10.32
N LEU A 307 33.60 13.31 11.63
CA LEU A 307 34.76 13.38 12.50
C LEU A 307 35.78 12.29 12.17
N ILE A 308 35.37 11.04 11.97
CA ILE A 308 36.27 9.96 11.57
C ILE A 308 36.94 10.29 10.22
N THR A 309 36.19 10.80 9.24
CA THR A 309 36.72 11.24 7.94
C THR A 309 37.73 12.37 8.08
N LYS A 310 37.44 13.40 8.89
CA LYS A 310 38.38 14.50 9.14
C LYS A 310 39.65 14.04 9.87
N HIS A 311 39.57 12.93 10.58
CA HIS A 311 40.65 12.38 11.41
C HIS A 311 41.29 11.11 10.82
N SER A 312 40.97 10.71 9.58
CA SER A 312 41.60 9.55 8.93
C SER A 312 41.64 9.67 7.41
N ASN A 313 42.73 9.18 6.81
CA ASN A 313 42.85 9.02 5.36
C ASN A 313 42.66 7.55 4.90
N TYR A 314 42.50 6.62 5.85
CA TYR A 314 42.55 5.17 5.64
C TYR A 314 41.18 4.50 5.47
N PHE A 315 40.12 5.23 5.79
CA PHE A 315 38.74 4.76 5.68
C PHE A 315 38.09 5.39 4.46
N ASP A 316 37.58 4.57 3.55
CA ASP A 316 36.66 5.03 2.51
C ASP A 316 35.22 4.87 3.00
N PHE A 317 34.52 5.99 3.04
CA PHE A 317 33.07 6.01 3.17
C PHE A 317 32.51 5.95 1.76
N GLN A 318 31.97 4.80 1.35
CA GLN A 318 31.40 4.66 0.01
C GLN A 318 30.22 5.62 -0.18
N GLN A 319 30.14 6.27 -1.35
CA GLN A 319 28.87 6.80 -1.84
C GLN A 319 27.95 5.61 -2.18
N LYS A 320 26.74 5.69 -1.66
CA LYS A 320 25.72 4.63 -1.61
C LYS A 320 25.53 3.96 -2.97
N ASP A 321 25.97 2.71 -3.11
CA ASP A 321 25.58 1.85 -4.23
C ASP A 321 24.20 1.22 -3.98
N GLN A 322 23.44 0.97 -5.04
CA GLN A 322 22.01 0.69 -5.02
C GLN A 322 21.60 -0.58 -4.26
N ASN A 323 22.54 -1.48 -3.95
CA ASN A 323 22.22 -2.82 -3.46
C ASN A 323 22.75 -3.19 -2.06
N ASN A 324 23.78 -2.53 -1.50
CA ASN A 324 24.29 -2.83 -0.16
C ASN A 324 24.68 -1.55 0.61
N ARG A 325 24.22 -1.45 1.87
CA ARG A 325 24.50 -0.33 2.79
C ARG A 325 25.63 -0.76 3.73
N LEU A 326 26.86 -0.34 3.45
CA LEU A 326 28.03 -0.56 4.30
C LEU A 326 28.66 0.80 4.61
N ASP A 327 28.96 1.07 5.89
CA ASP A 327 29.28 2.43 6.33
C ASP A 327 30.74 2.85 6.14
N ILE A 328 31.69 1.95 6.38
CA ILE A 328 33.13 2.17 6.18
C ILE A 328 33.76 0.92 5.60
N ILE A 329 34.65 1.10 4.63
CA ILE A 329 35.60 0.07 4.23
C ILE A 329 37.01 0.54 4.58
N ASN A 330 37.74 -0.29 5.32
CA ASN A 330 39.16 -0.08 5.53
C ASN A 330 39.92 -0.43 4.25
N LYS A 331 40.67 0.54 3.71
CA LYS A 331 41.41 0.39 2.44
C LYS A 331 42.45 -0.73 2.45
N ILE A 332 42.98 -1.06 3.63
CA ILE A 332 44.13 -1.96 3.77
C ILE A 332 43.67 -3.41 3.84
N ASP A 333 42.80 -3.73 4.81
CA ASP A 333 42.40 -5.11 5.10
C ASP A 333 41.02 -5.47 4.51
N LYS A 334 40.39 -4.52 3.81
CA LYS A 334 39.03 -4.63 3.25
C LYS A 334 37.97 -5.00 4.28
N SER A 335 38.26 -4.81 5.58
CA SER A 335 37.28 -4.99 6.64
C SER A 335 36.20 -3.92 6.50
N VAL A 336 34.99 -4.33 6.83
CA VAL A 336 33.81 -3.48 6.71
C VAL A 336 33.34 -3.11 8.09
N THR A 337 33.06 -1.83 8.33
CA THR A 337 32.45 -1.36 9.57
C THR A 337 31.05 -0.83 9.27
N GLU A 338 30.08 -1.25 10.07
CA GLU A 338 28.70 -0.76 10.07
C GLU A 338 28.42 -0.09 11.42
N PHE A 339 27.97 1.17 11.40
CA PHE A 339 27.58 1.87 12.61
C PHE A 339 26.13 1.59 12.94
N LYS A 340 25.87 1.36 14.22
CA LYS A 340 24.52 1.22 14.76
C LYS A 340 24.40 2.15 15.97
N LEU A 341 23.21 2.71 16.17
CA LEU A 341 23.01 3.64 17.27
C LEU A 341 23.11 2.93 18.63
N SER A 342 22.52 1.73 18.78
CA SER A 342 22.60 0.93 20.01
C SER A 342 22.70 -0.57 19.73
N ILE A 343 23.16 -1.33 20.74
CA ILE A 343 23.30 -2.79 20.68
C ILE A 343 21.96 -3.53 20.45
N ASP A 344 20.85 -2.92 20.87
CA ASP A 344 19.49 -3.49 20.74
C ASP A 344 18.88 -3.32 19.33
N MET A 345 19.52 -2.56 18.44
CA MET A 345 19.06 -2.42 17.06
C MET A 345 19.18 -3.77 16.33
N ARG A 346 18.04 -4.39 16.04
CA ARG A 346 17.92 -5.78 15.57
C ARG A 346 18.71 -6.07 14.29
N LEU A 347 19.92 -6.60 14.45
CA LEU A 347 20.75 -7.14 13.36
C LEU A 347 20.15 -8.39 12.70
N ASN A 348 19.28 -9.12 13.41
CA ASN A 348 18.79 -10.45 13.02
C ASN A 348 18.12 -10.55 11.64
N LYS A 349 17.58 -9.45 11.09
CA LYS A 349 16.92 -9.47 9.76
C LYS A 349 17.86 -9.24 8.58
N GLU A 350 19.05 -8.72 8.83
CA GLU A 350 19.99 -8.29 7.78
C GLU A 350 21.25 -9.15 7.70
N LYS A 351 21.47 -10.04 8.66
CA LYS A 351 22.66 -10.93 8.75
C LYS A 351 23.03 -11.63 7.45
N ARG A 352 22.03 -12.08 6.67
CA ARG A 352 22.26 -12.77 5.38
C ARG A 352 22.95 -11.90 4.32
N LYS A 353 22.84 -10.58 4.42
CA LYS A 353 23.49 -9.64 3.49
C LYS A 353 25.00 -9.53 3.72
N TYR A 354 25.47 -9.93 4.90
CA TYR A 354 26.83 -9.62 5.36
C TYR A 354 27.75 -10.85 5.46
N VAL A 355 27.26 -12.03 5.06
CA VAL A 355 27.98 -13.32 5.19
C VAL A 355 29.31 -13.33 4.46
N GLU A 356 29.44 -12.55 3.39
CA GLU A 356 30.64 -12.49 2.54
C GLU A 356 31.67 -11.45 3.01
N TYR A 357 31.38 -10.68 4.08
CA TYR A 357 32.24 -9.58 4.53
C TYR A 357 32.85 -9.85 5.91
N ASN A 358 34.09 -9.40 6.09
CA ASN A 358 34.73 -9.32 7.41
C ASN A 358 34.17 -8.10 8.16
N LEU A 359 32.97 -8.26 8.74
CA LEU A 359 32.15 -7.18 9.29
C LEU A 359 32.44 -6.91 10.77
N SER A 360 32.69 -5.64 11.09
CA SER A 360 32.63 -5.06 12.43
C SER A 360 31.37 -4.23 12.59
N ILE A 361 30.57 -4.52 13.60
CA ILE A 361 29.37 -3.76 13.95
C ILE A 361 29.73 -2.90 15.15
N VAL A 362 29.67 -1.59 14.97
CA VAL A 362 30.12 -0.61 15.95
C VAL A 362 28.93 0.16 16.49
N PHE A 363 28.70 0.07 17.80
CA PHE A 363 27.64 0.81 18.45
C PHE A 363 28.13 2.16 18.95
N LEU A 364 27.36 3.20 18.63
CA LEU A 364 27.63 4.58 19.03
C LEU A 364 27.19 4.86 20.47
N LEU A 365 26.23 4.09 20.98
CA LEU A 365 25.70 4.19 22.35
C LEU A 365 25.70 2.83 23.06
N GLY A 366 25.81 2.89 24.38
CA GLY A 366 25.95 1.73 25.28
C GLY A 366 27.24 1.82 26.11
N GLU A 367 27.74 0.68 26.57
CA GLU A 367 28.99 0.59 27.33
C GLU A 367 30.16 1.21 26.55
N GLU A 368 31.03 1.96 27.25
CA GLU A 368 32.18 2.59 26.58
C GLU A 368 33.14 1.53 26.02
N TYR A 369 33.37 0.43 26.73
CA TYR A 369 34.27 -0.63 26.30
C TYR A 369 33.50 -1.95 26.26
N PHE A 370 33.13 -2.35 25.05
CA PHE A 370 32.44 -3.60 24.78
C PHE A 370 33.05 -4.24 23.54
N PHE A 371 33.27 -5.55 23.60
CA PHE A 371 33.72 -6.37 22.48
C PHE A 371 33.15 -7.78 22.61
N ASP A 372 32.53 -8.25 21.54
CA ASP A 372 32.01 -9.62 21.42
C ASP A 372 32.15 -10.11 19.97
N ILE A 373 32.10 -11.42 19.78
CA ILE A 373 32.11 -12.07 18.47
C ILE A 373 30.86 -12.92 18.34
N THR A 374 30.03 -12.63 17.35
CA THR A 374 28.78 -13.39 17.17
C THR A 374 29.06 -14.81 16.70
N LYS A 375 28.07 -15.70 16.84
CA LYS A 375 28.15 -17.09 16.33
C LYS A 375 28.45 -17.17 14.84
N GLU A 376 28.08 -16.14 14.09
CA GLU A 376 28.34 -16.02 12.65
C GLU A 376 29.70 -15.40 12.31
N GLY A 377 30.53 -15.06 13.32
CA GLY A 377 31.89 -14.53 13.14
C GLY A 377 31.99 -13.01 13.03
N PHE A 378 30.90 -12.27 13.21
CA PHE A 378 30.94 -10.80 13.16
C PHE A 378 31.51 -10.22 14.45
N LYS A 379 32.40 -9.23 14.34
CA LYS A 379 32.91 -8.49 15.50
C LYS A 379 31.87 -7.45 15.90
N VAL A 380 31.53 -7.38 17.18
CA VAL A 380 30.52 -6.47 17.70
C VAL A 380 31.15 -5.69 18.83
N MET A 381 31.21 -4.36 18.72
CA MET A 381 31.96 -3.55 19.68
C MET A 381 31.41 -2.14 19.86
N SER A 382 31.86 -1.44 20.90
CA SER A 382 31.58 -0.01 21.07
C SER A 382 32.45 0.85 20.15
N ILE A 383 32.02 2.09 19.91
CA ILE A 383 32.80 3.07 19.14
C ILE A 383 34.18 3.35 19.76
N PHE A 384 34.30 3.37 21.09
CA PHE A 384 35.58 3.61 21.75
C PHE A 384 36.52 2.41 21.61
N GLN A 385 35.99 1.19 21.74
CA GLN A 385 36.76 -0.02 21.49
C GLN A 385 37.24 -0.09 20.03
N TRP A 386 36.40 0.33 19.08
CA TRP A 386 36.78 0.41 17.67
C TRP A 386 37.87 1.46 17.42
N ILE A 387 37.79 2.63 18.06
CA ILE A 387 38.81 3.68 17.97
C ILE A 387 40.15 3.17 18.49
N ASP A 388 40.18 2.47 19.62
CA ASP A 388 41.40 1.92 20.19
C ASP A 388 42.05 0.89 19.27
N LEU A 389 41.25 -0.04 18.72
CA LEU A 389 41.74 -1.04 17.76
C LEU A 389 42.28 -0.40 16.46
N ASN A 390 41.77 0.78 16.10
CA ASN A 390 42.17 1.52 14.91
C ASN A 390 43.04 2.74 15.20
N LYS A 391 43.61 2.87 16.42
CA LYS A 391 44.32 4.08 16.87
C LYS A 391 45.47 4.47 15.93
N LYS A 392 46.17 3.48 15.35
CA LYS A 392 47.25 3.70 14.37
C LYS A 392 46.79 4.33 13.05
N TYR A 393 45.50 4.29 12.74
CA TYR A 393 44.90 4.82 11.50
C TYR A 393 44.16 6.15 11.71
N LEU A 394 44.11 6.64 12.95
CA LEU A 394 43.38 7.84 13.37
C LEU A 394 44.36 8.93 13.83
N LYS A 395 44.07 10.18 13.46
CA LYS A 395 44.79 11.38 13.92
C LYS A 395 44.05 12.02 15.08
N ASN A 396 44.78 12.55 16.08
CA ASN A 396 44.20 13.26 17.22
C ASN A 396 43.10 12.46 17.95
N THR A 397 43.40 11.21 18.28
CA THR A 397 42.44 10.24 18.85
C THR A 397 41.77 10.74 20.13
N ASP A 398 42.49 11.44 20.99
CA ASP A 398 41.93 11.96 22.26
C ASP A 398 40.85 13.03 22.00
N LEU A 399 41.07 13.92 21.03
CA LEU A 399 40.08 14.92 20.61
C LEU A 399 38.83 14.27 19.97
N LEU A 400 39.02 13.17 19.24
CA LEU A 400 37.93 12.39 18.66
C LEU A 400 37.08 11.74 19.76
N ILE A 401 37.73 11.10 20.75
CA ILE A 401 37.08 10.48 21.91
C ILE A 401 36.26 11.50 22.69
N ASP A 402 36.83 12.67 22.99
CA ASP A 402 36.14 13.73 23.74
C ASP A 402 34.90 14.26 23.01
N LYS A 403 34.99 14.45 21.69
CA LYS A 403 33.82 14.86 20.88
C LYS A 403 32.73 13.79 20.87
N ILE A 404 33.11 12.51 20.75
CA ILE A 404 32.16 11.39 20.76
C ILE A 404 31.48 11.26 22.13
N ARG A 405 32.21 11.44 23.24
CA ARG A 405 31.62 11.47 24.59
C ARG A 405 30.57 12.58 24.75
N ARG A 406 30.83 13.78 24.21
CA ARG A 406 29.84 14.87 24.21
C ARG A 406 28.57 14.47 23.47
N PHE A 407 28.68 13.81 22.32
CA PHE A 407 27.52 13.30 21.59
C PHE A 407 26.78 12.16 22.32
N LYS A 408 27.52 11.27 22.98
CA LYS A 408 26.93 10.23 23.84
C LYS A 408 26.11 10.84 24.98
N ASN A 409 26.61 11.90 25.61
CA ASN A 409 25.89 12.63 26.66
C ASN A 409 24.63 13.34 26.14
N LEU A 410 24.66 13.84 24.90
CA LEU A 410 23.47 14.43 24.26
C LEU A 410 22.37 13.39 23.98
N LEU A 411 22.71 12.12 23.79
CA LEU A 411 21.76 11.09 23.37
C LEU A 411 21.03 10.37 24.51
N LEU A 412 21.46 10.54 25.78
CA LEU A 412 21.12 9.69 26.94
C LEU A 412 21.36 8.20 26.65
N ASP A 413 21.87 7.43 27.61
CA ASP A 413 22.13 6.00 27.41
C ASP A 413 20.84 5.26 26.95
N PRO A 414 20.84 4.49 25.83
CA PRO A 414 19.68 3.79 25.30
C PRO A 414 18.89 2.97 26.32
N VAL A 415 19.56 2.40 27.31
CA VAL A 415 18.90 1.65 28.40
C VAL A 415 18.05 2.61 29.26
N THR A 416 18.61 3.76 29.61
CA THR A 416 17.92 4.85 30.31
C THR A 416 16.81 5.45 29.44
N ALA A 417 17.09 5.70 28.16
CA ALA A 417 16.14 6.24 27.20
C ALA A 417 14.95 5.29 26.94
N SER A 418 15.18 3.97 26.92
CA SER A 418 14.13 2.94 26.78
C SER A 418 13.25 2.91 28.03
N LYS A 419 13.84 2.94 29.22
CA LYS A 419 13.10 3.01 30.49
C LYS A 419 12.25 4.29 30.59
N GLU A 420 12.83 5.44 30.23
CA GLU A 420 12.10 6.71 30.20
C GLU A 420 10.97 6.74 29.18
N SER A 421 11.20 6.21 27.97
CA SER A 421 10.17 6.14 26.93
C SER A 421 9.02 5.22 27.36
N GLN A 422 9.34 4.08 27.97
CA GLN A 422 8.33 3.17 28.53
C GLN A 422 7.55 3.84 29.66
N ASN A 423 8.21 4.58 30.55
CA ASN A 423 7.57 5.35 31.62
C ASN A 423 6.67 6.46 31.06
N TYR A 424 7.14 7.21 30.06
CA TYR A 424 6.36 8.23 29.37
C TYR A 424 5.10 7.65 28.72
N TYR A 425 5.24 6.58 27.94
CA TYR A 425 4.11 5.93 27.27
C TYR A 425 3.12 5.33 28.27
N THR A 426 3.62 4.76 29.37
CA THR A 426 2.80 4.24 30.47
C THR A 426 1.98 5.38 31.09
N ASN A 427 2.61 6.52 31.41
CA ASN A 427 1.93 7.68 31.99
C ASN A 427 0.94 8.33 31.01
N LEU A 428 1.29 8.39 29.72
CA LEU A 428 0.40 8.86 28.67
C LEU A 428 -0.85 7.97 28.57
N CYS A 429 -0.68 6.65 28.60
CA CYS A 429 -1.82 5.72 28.55
C CYS A 429 -2.70 5.84 29.80
N LYS A 430 -2.13 6.00 31.00
CA LYS A 430 -2.89 6.28 32.24
C LYS A 430 -3.80 7.50 32.08
N LYS A 431 -3.23 8.64 31.65
CA LYS A 431 -3.98 9.88 31.42
C LYS A 431 -5.07 9.73 30.35
N ILE A 432 -4.78 9.02 29.25
CA ILE A 432 -5.77 8.74 28.19
C ILE A 432 -6.94 7.94 28.75
N PHE A 433 -6.67 6.88 29.52
CA PHE A 433 -7.73 6.06 30.11
C PHE A 433 -8.54 6.81 31.16
N GLU A 434 -7.91 7.63 31.99
CA GLU A 434 -8.60 8.48 32.96
C GLU A 434 -9.55 9.49 32.29
N LEU A 435 -9.09 10.20 31.26
CA LEU A 435 -9.92 11.15 30.52
C LEU A 435 -11.04 10.44 29.76
N SER A 436 -10.76 9.26 29.19
CA SER A 436 -11.78 8.43 28.54
C SER A 436 -12.84 7.95 29.54
N ARG A 437 -12.47 7.55 30.76
CA ARG A 437 -13.41 7.17 31.83
C ARG A 437 -14.29 8.35 32.27
N LYS A 438 -13.77 9.57 32.21
CA LYS A 438 -14.53 10.81 32.45
C LYS A 438 -15.49 11.15 31.29
N GLY A 439 -15.52 10.35 30.22
CA GLY A 439 -16.41 10.55 29.08
C GLY A 439 -15.90 11.54 28.04
N GLU A 440 -14.61 11.90 28.07
CA GLU A 440 -14.06 12.84 27.10
C GLU A 440 -13.96 12.25 25.69
N SER A 441 -14.23 13.09 24.69
CA SER A 441 -14.11 12.69 23.28
C SER A 441 -12.64 12.48 22.90
N HIS A 442 -12.38 11.64 21.88
CA HIS A 442 -11.02 11.45 21.37
C HIS A 442 -10.37 12.75 20.88
N GLU A 443 -11.18 13.74 20.46
CA GLU A 443 -10.73 15.07 20.05
C GLU A 443 -10.21 15.84 21.28
N SER A 444 -11.02 15.92 22.35
CA SER A 444 -10.67 16.60 23.61
C SER A 444 -9.40 16.00 24.25
N ILE A 445 -9.30 14.66 24.26
CA ILE A 445 -8.13 13.97 24.80
C ILE A 445 -6.88 14.29 23.97
N ALA A 446 -7.02 14.35 22.65
CA ALA A 446 -5.91 14.68 21.76
C ALA A 446 -5.40 16.11 21.98
N GLU A 447 -6.32 17.07 22.12
CA GLU A 447 -5.97 18.47 22.42
C GLU A 447 -5.28 18.63 23.78
N LYS A 448 -5.73 17.91 24.81
CA LYS A 448 -5.17 18.01 26.17
C LYS A 448 -3.81 17.34 26.34
N LEU A 449 -3.55 16.26 25.60
CA LEU A 449 -2.36 15.44 25.82
C LEU A 449 -1.31 15.55 24.73
N GLY A 450 -1.67 16.05 23.53
CA GLY A 450 -0.77 16.23 22.40
C GLY A 450 -0.81 15.14 21.30
N PRO A 451 -1.05 13.83 21.57
CA PRO A 451 -1.16 12.84 20.51
C PRO A 451 -2.33 13.08 19.57
N SER A 452 -2.19 12.65 18.31
CA SER A 452 -3.27 12.76 17.34
C SER A 452 -4.52 11.96 17.75
N ARG A 453 -5.71 12.45 17.37
CA ARG A 453 -7.00 11.73 17.53
C ARG A 453 -6.92 10.26 17.09
N ARG A 454 -6.17 9.97 16.03
CA ARG A 454 -5.96 8.61 15.53
C ARG A 454 -5.11 7.76 16.48
N GLN A 455 -4.06 8.33 17.06
CA GLN A 455 -3.24 7.64 18.07
C GLN A 455 -4.04 7.37 19.35
N ILE A 456 -4.81 8.35 19.82
CA ILE A 456 -5.75 8.17 20.95
C ILE A 456 -6.68 6.99 20.66
N GLY A 457 -7.32 6.98 19.49
CA GLY A 457 -8.19 5.87 19.08
C GLY A 457 -7.48 4.52 18.98
N ARG A 458 -6.19 4.46 18.64
CA ARG A 458 -5.42 3.21 18.61
C ARG A 458 -5.11 2.68 20.01
N ILE A 459 -4.77 3.58 20.94
CA ILE A 459 -4.51 3.26 22.36
C ILE A 459 -5.79 2.74 23.01
N LEU A 460 -6.90 3.48 22.86
CA LEU A 460 -8.22 3.10 23.38
C LEU A 460 -8.84 1.85 22.72
N ASN A 461 -8.31 1.41 21.58
CA ASN A 461 -8.71 0.16 20.92
C ASN A 461 -7.72 -0.99 21.17
N GLY A 462 -6.71 -0.80 22.01
CA GLY A 462 -5.77 -1.86 22.37
C GLY A 462 -4.73 -2.19 21.32
N GLN A 463 -4.63 -1.42 20.23
CA GLN A 463 -3.79 -1.74 19.09
C GLN A 463 -2.30 -1.45 19.33
N THR A 464 -1.99 -0.57 20.28
CA THR A 464 -0.61 -0.13 20.58
C THR A 464 -0.18 -0.41 22.03
N LEU A 465 -0.99 -1.13 22.81
CA LEU A 465 -0.75 -1.35 24.25
C LEU A 465 0.37 -2.37 24.55
N LYS A 466 0.56 -3.37 23.68
CA LYS A 466 1.41 -4.55 23.98
C LYS A 466 2.90 -4.30 24.26
N PRO A 467 3.59 -3.30 23.66
CA PRO A 467 5.03 -3.14 23.88
C PRO A 467 5.42 -2.21 25.03
N TYR A 468 4.51 -1.37 25.54
CA TYR A 468 4.89 -0.17 26.31
C TYR A 468 4.19 -0.01 27.66
N ILE A 469 3.48 -1.05 28.13
CA ILE A 469 2.55 -0.91 29.26
C ILE A 469 2.73 -2.08 30.24
N ASP A 470 2.82 -1.76 31.53
CA ASP A 470 2.82 -2.73 32.62
C ASP A 470 1.57 -3.62 32.61
N LYS A 471 1.72 -4.87 33.10
CA LYS A 471 0.65 -5.89 33.09
C LYS A 471 -0.66 -5.39 33.73
N ASP A 472 -0.57 -4.49 34.71
CA ASP A 472 -1.70 -3.97 35.48
C ASP A 472 -2.60 -3.02 34.68
N LEU A 473 -2.03 -2.13 33.87
CA LEU A 473 -2.79 -1.24 32.98
C LEU A 473 -3.53 -2.01 31.88
N SER A 474 -3.01 -3.16 31.46
CA SER A 474 -3.70 -4.07 30.56
C SER A 474 -4.95 -4.68 31.21
N LEU A 475 -4.97 -4.86 32.54
CA LEU A 475 -6.13 -5.35 33.28
C LEU A 475 -7.21 -4.26 33.37
N ASP A 476 -6.83 -3.03 33.74
CA ASP A 476 -7.74 -1.88 33.81
C ASP A 476 -8.43 -1.60 32.47
N TYR A 477 -7.68 -1.70 31.37
CA TYR A 477 -8.23 -1.57 30.03
C TYR A 477 -9.27 -2.66 29.71
N LYS A 478 -8.99 -3.92 30.10
CA LYS A 478 -9.93 -5.03 29.90
C LYS A 478 -11.22 -4.86 30.70
N ILE A 479 -11.12 -4.34 31.92
CA ILE A 479 -12.26 -4.01 32.78
C ILE A 479 -13.10 -2.92 32.12
N MET A 480 -12.48 -1.80 31.74
CA MET A 480 -13.15 -0.69 31.04
C MET A 480 -13.87 -1.15 29.77
N LYS A 481 -13.25 -2.01 28.96
CA LYS A 481 -13.88 -2.55 27.74
C LYS A 481 -15.04 -3.51 28.02
N ARG A 482 -15.03 -4.22 29.14
CA ARG A 482 -16.18 -5.03 29.59
C ARG A 482 -17.34 -4.11 29.99
N GLU A 483 -17.07 -3.11 30.83
CA GLU A 483 -18.07 -2.13 31.26
C GLU A 483 -18.71 -1.39 30.07
N GLU A 484 -17.92 -0.91 29.11
CA GLU A 484 -18.43 -0.28 27.87
C GLU A 484 -19.34 -1.22 27.08
N LYS A 485 -18.99 -2.51 27.02
CA LYS A 485 -19.77 -3.53 26.31
C LYS A 485 -21.09 -3.82 27.04
N ASP A 486 -21.07 -3.84 28.36
CA ASP A 486 -22.25 -4.10 29.19
C ASP A 486 -23.23 -2.92 29.11
N ILE A 487 -22.75 -1.69 29.25
CA ILE A 487 -23.54 -0.45 29.05
C ILE A 487 -24.16 -0.43 27.65
N ARG A 488 -23.38 -0.79 26.62
CA ARG A 488 -23.89 -0.83 25.24
C ARG A 488 -24.96 -1.90 25.06
N SER A 489 -24.82 -3.04 25.72
CA SER A 489 -25.77 -4.15 25.62
C SER A 489 -27.08 -3.78 26.30
N GLU A 490 -27.01 -3.18 27.50
CA GLU A 490 -28.18 -2.72 28.24
C GLU A 490 -28.93 -1.60 27.51
N ARG A 491 -28.20 -0.60 26.97
CA ARG A 491 -28.81 0.45 26.15
C ARG A 491 -29.56 -0.13 24.94
N ASN A 492 -28.96 -1.10 24.25
CA ASN A 492 -29.60 -1.71 23.08
C ASN A 492 -30.84 -2.53 23.48
N ARG A 493 -30.80 -3.21 24.64
CA ARG A 493 -31.95 -3.92 25.20
C ARG A 493 -33.10 -2.96 25.51
N LEU A 494 -32.81 -1.86 26.21
CA LEU A 494 -33.81 -0.85 26.53
C LEU A 494 -34.43 -0.21 25.28
N ILE A 495 -33.64 0.06 24.23
CA ILE A 495 -34.16 0.52 22.93
C ILE A 495 -35.20 -0.46 22.36
N VAL A 496 -34.91 -1.77 22.43
CA VAL A 496 -35.81 -2.81 21.91
C VAL A 496 -37.07 -2.94 22.77
N GLU A 497 -36.96 -2.86 24.08
CA GLU A 497 -38.11 -2.88 25.01
C GLU A 497 -39.04 -1.68 24.77
N LEU A 498 -38.49 -0.47 24.66
CA LEU A 498 -39.26 0.74 24.38
C LEU A 498 -39.90 0.70 22.99
N SER A 499 -39.24 0.10 22.00
CA SER A 499 -39.84 -0.11 20.67
C SER A 499 -40.98 -1.13 20.72
N ASN A 500 -40.84 -2.23 21.47
CA ASN A 500 -41.89 -3.25 21.58
C ASN A 500 -43.13 -2.75 22.34
N SER A 501 -42.97 -1.72 23.19
CA SER A 501 -44.11 -1.05 23.86
C SER A 501 -44.81 0.00 22.98
N GLY A 502 -44.45 0.11 21.70
CA GLY A 502 -45.12 0.98 20.73
C GLY A 502 -44.67 2.44 20.74
N ARG A 503 -43.59 2.80 21.44
CA ARG A 503 -43.06 4.17 21.44
C ARG A 503 -42.46 4.54 20.10
N LYS A 504 -42.65 5.80 19.68
CA LYS A 504 -42.06 6.34 18.44
C LYS A 504 -40.55 6.51 18.60
N THR A 505 -39.79 6.34 17.51
CA THR A 505 -38.31 6.43 17.51
C THR A 505 -37.78 7.74 18.12
N VAL A 506 -38.49 8.85 17.91
CA VAL A 506 -38.14 10.17 18.48
C VAL A 506 -38.26 10.17 20.01
N GLU A 507 -39.30 9.55 20.56
CA GLU A 507 -39.50 9.42 22.01
C GLU A 507 -38.45 8.49 22.64
N ILE A 508 -38.11 7.41 21.94
CA ILE A 508 -37.02 6.50 22.33
C ILE A 508 -35.70 7.27 22.35
N GLN A 509 -35.42 8.10 21.34
CA GLN A 509 -34.22 8.92 21.29
C GLN A 509 -34.11 9.86 22.48
N MET A 510 -35.19 10.57 22.80
CA MET A 510 -35.22 11.48 23.96
C MET A 510 -34.98 10.72 25.26
N HIS A 511 -35.61 9.57 25.44
CA HIS A 511 -35.46 8.76 26.66
C HIS A 511 -34.05 8.19 26.80
N ILE A 512 -33.51 7.59 25.75
CA ILE A 512 -32.16 7.02 25.74
C ILE A 512 -31.10 8.11 25.89
N SER A 513 -31.29 9.28 25.28
CA SER A 513 -30.33 10.37 25.37
C SER A 513 -30.21 10.96 26.78
N LYS A 514 -31.28 10.89 27.58
CA LYS A 514 -31.24 11.27 29.01
C LYS A 514 -30.42 10.32 29.87
N ILE A 515 -30.43 9.03 29.55
CA ILE A 515 -29.79 7.98 30.38
C ILE A 515 -28.35 7.70 29.93
N TYR A 516 -28.10 7.65 28.61
CA TYR A 516 -26.84 7.17 28.02
C TYR A 516 -26.14 8.19 27.13
N GLY A 517 -26.61 9.44 27.10
CA GLY A 517 -26.09 10.49 26.23
C GLY A 517 -26.56 10.38 24.77
N SER A 518 -26.16 11.35 23.95
CA SER A 518 -26.70 11.54 22.60
C SER A 518 -26.60 10.29 21.72
N ILE A 519 -27.74 9.89 21.15
CA ILE A 519 -27.82 8.84 20.14
C ILE A 519 -28.63 9.35 18.94
N SER A 520 -28.18 9.03 17.72
CA SER A 520 -28.90 9.42 16.50
C SER A 520 -30.12 8.52 16.26
N ILE A 521 -31.21 9.08 15.72
CA ILE A 521 -32.41 8.36 15.28
C ILE A 521 -32.05 7.16 14.39
N ASN A 522 -31.23 7.37 13.35
CA ASN A 522 -30.77 6.32 12.44
C ASN A 522 -30.13 5.12 13.17
N ARG A 523 -29.45 5.39 14.30
CA ARG A 523 -28.80 4.34 15.08
C ARG A 523 -29.81 3.52 15.89
N ILE A 524 -30.85 4.16 16.40
CA ILE A 524 -31.97 3.52 17.10
C ILE A 524 -32.73 2.63 16.11
N GLU A 525 -33.07 3.15 14.93
CA GLU A 525 -33.75 2.39 13.87
C GLU A 525 -32.93 1.18 13.44
N GLN A 526 -31.61 1.32 13.27
CA GLN A 526 -30.73 0.19 12.98
C GLN A 526 -30.74 -0.88 14.08
N ILE A 527 -30.83 -0.49 15.36
CA ILE A 527 -30.86 -1.44 16.49
C ILE A 527 -32.20 -2.18 16.50
N ILE A 528 -33.32 -1.46 16.36
CA ILE A 528 -34.67 -2.03 16.28
C ILE A 528 -34.76 -2.98 15.10
N HIS A 529 -34.35 -2.55 13.91
CA HIS A 529 -34.34 -3.34 12.69
C HIS A 529 -33.52 -4.63 12.85
N LYS A 530 -32.31 -4.54 13.40
CA LYS A 530 -31.48 -5.74 13.66
C LYS A 530 -32.10 -6.68 14.69
N SER A 531 -32.81 -6.15 15.68
CA SER A 531 -33.52 -6.96 16.68
C SER A 531 -34.70 -7.70 16.05
N ASN A 532 -35.48 -7.01 15.22
CA ASN A 532 -36.62 -7.59 14.52
C ASN A 532 -36.18 -8.68 13.55
N ILE A 533 -35.11 -8.46 12.77
CA ILE A 533 -34.50 -9.52 11.95
C ILE A 533 -34.19 -10.76 12.79
N LYS A 534 -33.46 -10.59 13.90
CA LYS A 534 -33.08 -11.72 14.76
C LYS A 534 -34.26 -12.50 15.37
N LYS A 535 -35.43 -11.89 15.53
CA LYS A 535 -36.64 -12.57 16.05
C LYS A 535 -37.27 -13.52 15.01
N VAL A 536 -37.14 -13.22 13.72
CA VAL A 536 -37.79 -13.97 12.62
C VAL A 536 -36.84 -14.87 11.84
N THR A 537 -35.57 -14.95 12.22
CA THR A 537 -34.55 -15.64 11.43
C THR A 537 -33.65 -16.56 12.23
N LYS A 538 -33.21 -17.64 11.61
CA LYS A 538 -32.08 -18.46 12.03
C LYS A 538 -30.78 -17.98 11.36
N LYS A 539 -29.67 -18.20 12.04
CA LYS A 539 -28.33 -17.79 11.58
C LYS A 539 -28.03 -18.35 10.18
N GLY A 540 -27.75 -17.46 9.23
CA GLY A 540 -27.44 -17.82 7.83
C GLY A 540 -28.58 -17.59 6.84
N GLU A 541 -29.80 -17.29 7.31
CA GLU A 541 -30.92 -16.93 6.46
C GLU A 541 -30.79 -15.49 5.92
N ILE A 542 -31.39 -15.25 4.76
CA ILE A 542 -31.47 -13.96 4.08
C ILE A 542 -32.86 -13.38 4.33
N VAL A 543 -32.91 -12.17 4.87
CA VAL A 543 -34.15 -11.41 5.02
C VAL A 543 -34.25 -10.39 3.90
N ALA A 544 -35.40 -10.37 3.24
CA ALA A 544 -35.80 -9.25 2.39
C ALA A 544 -36.73 -8.32 3.17
N THR A 545 -36.44 -7.03 3.15
CA THR A 545 -37.32 -5.99 3.69
C THR A 545 -37.63 -4.94 2.64
N ASP A 546 -38.79 -4.30 2.74
CA ASP A 546 -39.05 -3.09 1.99
C ASP A 546 -38.24 -1.90 2.55
N MET A 547 -38.45 -0.70 2.00
CA MET A 547 -37.73 0.49 2.47
C MET A 547 -38.15 0.92 3.88
N ASP A 548 -39.38 0.59 4.28
CA ASP A 548 -40.01 0.92 5.56
C ASP A 548 -39.66 -0.10 6.66
N GLY A 549 -39.00 -1.20 6.30
CA GLY A 549 -38.51 -2.22 7.22
C GLY A 549 -39.49 -3.37 7.46
N ASN A 550 -40.58 -3.46 6.70
CA ASN A 550 -41.48 -4.60 6.75
C ASN A 550 -40.80 -5.81 6.09
N VAL A 551 -40.92 -6.98 6.72
CA VAL A 551 -40.34 -8.21 6.21
C VAL A 551 -41.17 -8.71 5.03
N LEU A 552 -40.56 -8.75 3.85
CA LEU A 552 -41.14 -9.29 2.63
C LEU A 552 -40.97 -10.81 2.55
N GLY A 553 -39.95 -11.36 3.21
CA GLY A 553 -39.72 -12.80 3.31
C GLY A 553 -38.37 -13.15 3.96
N VAL A 554 -38.26 -14.39 4.41
CA VAL A 554 -37.05 -14.99 4.97
C VAL A 554 -36.68 -16.21 4.13
N PHE A 555 -35.45 -16.26 3.65
CA PHE A 555 -35.02 -17.23 2.64
C PHE A 555 -33.73 -17.93 3.07
N SER A 556 -33.62 -19.20 2.73
CA SER A 556 -32.43 -20.02 2.98
C SER A 556 -31.29 -19.65 2.02
N THR A 557 -31.63 -19.23 0.79
CA THR A 557 -30.65 -18.91 -0.25
C THR A 557 -31.05 -17.69 -1.08
N SER A 558 -30.07 -17.07 -1.75
CA SER A 558 -30.33 -15.92 -2.64
C SER A 558 -31.11 -16.33 -3.89
N THR A 559 -31.01 -17.59 -4.32
CA THR A 559 -31.77 -18.15 -5.45
C THR A 559 -33.24 -18.28 -5.12
N GLU A 560 -33.55 -18.78 -3.92
CA GLU A 560 -34.91 -18.87 -3.37
C GLU A 560 -35.53 -17.48 -3.23
N ALA A 561 -34.81 -16.54 -2.61
CA ALA A 561 -35.24 -15.15 -2.50
C ALA A 561 -35.54 -14.51 -3.86
N ALA A 562 -34.73 -14.79 -4.89
CA ALA A 562 -34.96 -14.25 -6.23
C ALA A 562 -36.20 -14.85 -6.90
N LYS A 563 -36.46 -16.14 -6.68
CA LYS A 563 -37.61 -16.84 -7.24
C LYS A 563 -38.92 -16.36 -6.60
N GLU A 564 -38.97 -16.25 -5.28
CA GLU A 564 -40.19 -15.89 -4.57
C GLU A 564 -40.53 -14.39 -4.67
N LEU A 565 -39.53 -13.53 -4.83
CA LEU A 565 -39.73 -12.08 -5.01
C LEU A 565 -39.82 -11.65 -6.48
N ASP A 566 -39.96 -12.61 -7.41
CA ASP A 566 -40.02 -12.37 -8.86
C ASP A 566 -38.89 -11.44 -9.37
N LEU A 567 -37.66 -11.76 -8.95
CA LEU A 567 -36.48 -11.02 -9.34
C LEU A 567 -35.75 -11.75 -10.47
N PRO A 568 -35.34 -11.01 -11.53
CA PRO A 568 -34.80 -11.63 -12.74
C PRO A 568 -33.48 -12.39 -12.52
N ASN A 569 -32.75 -12.10 -11.44
CA ASN A 569 -31.51 -12.80 -11.10
C ASN A 569 -31.10 -12.59 -9.63
N TYR A 570 -30.73 -13.69 -8.95
CA TYR A 570 -30.14 -13.69 -7.60
C TYR A 570 -28.84 -12.87 -7.47
N ARG A 571 -28.11 -12.66 -8.58
CA ARG A 571 -26.89 -11.82 -8.60
C ARG A 571 -27.15 -10.42 -8.05
N ASN A 572 -28.32 -9.84 -8.30
CA ASN A 572 -28.67 -8.51 -7.78
C ASN A 572 -28.80 -8.52 -6.25
N ILE A 573 -29.32 -9.61 -5.68
CA ILE A 573 -29.40 -9.83 -4.23
C ILE A 573 -28.00 -9.96 -3.64
N CYS A 574 -27.11 -10.75 -4.27
CA CYS A 574 -25.70 -10.85 -3.83
C CYS A 574 -24.97 -9.49 -3.89
N THR A 575 -25.30 -8.66 -4.87
CA THR A 575 -24.74 -7.30 -5.02
C THR A 575 -25.15 -6.41 -3.84
N VAL A 576 -26.41 -6.51 -3.42
CA VAL A 576 -26.92 -5.79 -2.23
C VAL A 576 -26.30 -6.32 -0.95
N LEU A 577 -26.24 -7.65 -0.76
CA LEU A 577 -25.65 -8.29 0.41
C LEU A 577 -24.14 -8.01 0.56
N ARG A 578 -23.42 -7.75 -0.54
CA ARG A 578 -22.01 -7.33 -0.55
C ARG A 578 -21.81 -5.83 -0.28
N ASN A 579 -22.89 -5.09 -0.02
CA ASN A 579 -22.91 -3.62 0.11
C ASN A 579 -22.41 -2.88 -1.14
N GLU A 580 -22.41 -3.52 -2.31
CA GLU A 580 -22.07 -2.84 -3.58
C GLU A 580 -23.23 -1.94 -4.05
N ARG A 581 -24.45 -2.23 -3.59
CA ARG A 581 -25.64 -1.38 -3.74
C ARG A 581 -26.49 -1.40 -2.47
N PRO A 582 -27.16 -0.29 -2.11
CA PRO A 582 -27.95 -0.22 -0.88
C PRO A 582 -29.27 -1.00 -0.94
N HIS A 583 -29.85 -1.19 -2.14
CA HIS A 583 -31.11 -1.91 -2.36
C HIS A 583 -31.27 -2.33 -3.84
N TYR A 584 -32.21 -3.23 -4.13
CA TYR A 584 -32.63 -3.58 -5.49
C TYR A 584 -34.16 -3.56 -5.61
N LYS A 585 -34.72 -2.84 -6.60
CA LYS A 585 -36.18 -2.61 -6.73
C LYS A 585 -36.87 -2.18 -5.41
N LYS A 586 -36.25 -1.28 -4.63
CA LYS A 586 -36.73 -0.84 -3.29
C LYS A 586 -36.79 -1.96 -2.23
N ILE A 587 -36.12 -3.09 -2.46
CA ILE A 587 -35.98 -4.19 -1.50
C ILE A 587 -34.55 -4.18 -0.95
N LYS A 588 -34.43 -4.20 0.37
CA LYS A 588 -33.18 -4.37 1.10
C LYS A 588 -32.99 -5.86 1.42
N PHE A 589 -31.75 -6.32 1.35
CA PHE A 589 -31.38 -7.68 1.71
C PHE A 589 -30.33 -7.68 2.81
N SER A 590 -30.50 -8.53 3.81
CA SER A 590 -29.54 -8.68 4.90
C SER A 590 -29.47 -10.13 5.39
N TYR A 591 -28.29 -10.56 5.84
CA TYR A 591 -28.15 -11.82 6.57
C TYR A 591 -28.56 -11.65 8.03
N ALA A 592 -29.19 -12.69 8.57
CA ALA A 592 -29.51 -12.87 9.99
C ALA A 592 -28.28 -12.93 10.92
#